data_AF-A0A9N8WL73-F1
#
_entry.id   AF-A0A9N8WL73-F1
#
_cell.length_a   1.000
_cell.length_b   1.000
_cell.length_c   1.000
_cell.angle_alpha   90.00
_cell.angle_beta   90.00
_cell.angle_gamma   90.00
#
_symmetry.space_group_name_H-M   'P 1'
#
loop_
_entity.id
_entity.type
_entity.pdbx_description
1 polymer ?
#
loop_
_entity_poly.entity_id
_entity_poly.type
_entity_poly.pdbx_seq_one_letter_code
_entity_poly.pdbx_strand_id
1 'polypeptide(L)'
;MTFTYFPRSSLSISTARRLLSRAAANKRTGGPPPGTPGATNYNITDTRYEVIKRILFETPKPELPQFTEEDLERHETIERAWKLYLRNQREAKSEEMSAKYNMLNEANIQLEQISKSLFDSAQLGNKTMLFPGQLKIPTETPSLSGWNYDYIPPPEPDPSPQTKEREEKGSEEAKIIE
;
A
#
# COMPACT_ATOMS: atom_id res chain seq x y z
N MET A 1 -27.42 -20.12 -13.24
CA MET A 1 -26.57 -19.12 -12.57
C MET A 1 -25.19 -19.19 -13.21
N THR A 2 -24.88 -18.25 -14.10
CA THR A 2 -23.60 -18.19 -14.84
C THR A 2 -22.57 -17.46 -14.00
N PHE A 3 -21.60 -18.18 -13.43
CA PHE A 3 -20.46 -17.57 -12.74
C PHE A 3 -19.49 -16.99 -13.77
N THR A 4 -19.43 -15.67 -13.88
CA THR A 4 -18.41 -14.97 -14.67
C THR A 4 -17.08 -15.01 -13.92
N TYR A 5 -16.19 -15.87 -14.39
CA TYR A 5 -14.81 -15.96 -13.90
C TYR A 5 -14.04 -14.74 -14.40
N PHE A 6 -13.78 -13.76 -13.53
CA PHE A 6 -12.85 -12.67 -13.85
C PHE A 6 -11.42 -13.23 -13.82
N PRO A 7 -10.69 -13.29 -14.95
CA PRO A 7 -9.30 -13.71 -14.92
C PRO A 7 -8.48 -12.66 -14.18
N ARG A 8 -7.72 -13.11 -13.17
CA ARG A 8 -6.62 -12.31 -12.60
C ARG A 8 -5.73 -11.86 -13.75
N SER A 9 -5.49 -10.56 -13.87
CA SER A 9 -4.47 -10.02 -14.77
C SER A 9 -3.12 -10.66 -14.40
N SER A 10 -2.66 -11.59 -15.23
CA SER A 10 -1.30 -12.10 -15.18
C SER A 10 -0.39 -11.04 -15.81
N LEU A 11 -0.10 -9.99 -15.06
CA LEU A 11 1.07 -9.17 -15.39
C LEU A 11 2.28 -10.09 -15.23
N SER A 12 2.76 -10.59 -16.37
CA SER A 12 3.94 -11.43 -16.44
C SER A 12 5.10 -10.70 -15.78
N ILE A 13 5.74 -11.34 -14.81
CA ILE A 13 6.97 -10.83 -14.15
C ILE A 13 8.06 -10.47 -15.19
N SER A 14 7.94 -11.00 -16.42
CA SER A 14 8.82 -10.69 -17.55
C SER A 14 8.73 -9.23 -18.08
N THR A 15 7.56 -8.58 -18.04
CA THR A 15 7.43 -7.19 -18.54
C THR A 15 8.06 -6.17 -17.58
N ALA A 16 8.00 -6.41 -16.27
CA ALA A 16 8.67 -5.57 -15.27
C ALA A 16 10.21 -5.57 -15.44
N ARG A 17 10.81 -6.70 -15.84
CA ARG A 17 12.26 -6.79 -16.10
C ARG A 17 12.70 -6.03 -17.35
N ARG A 18 11.83 -5.87 -18.36
CA ARG A 18 12.18 -5.22 -19.64
C ARG A 18 12.19 -3.70 -19.55
N LEU A 19 11.49 -3.10 -18.60
CA LEU A 19 11.49 -1.65 -18.39
C LEU A 19 12.70 -1.16 -17.57
N LEU A 20 13.23 -2.01 -16.69
CA LEU A 20 14.42 -1.67 -15.88
C LEU A 20 15.74 -1.76 -16.65
N SER A 21 15.78 -2.43 -17.82
CA SER A 21 17.01 -2.63 -18.59
C SER A 21 17.28 -1.57 -19.67
N ARG A 22 16.36 -0.62 -19.90
CA ARG A 22 16.48 0.35 -21.00
C ARG A 22 17.24 1.64 -20.64
N ALA A 23 17.46 1.92 -19.35
CA ALA A 23 18.18 3.11 -18.88
C ALA A 23 19.72 2.98 -18.94
N ALA A 24 20.27 1.81 -19.30
CA ALA A 24 21.71 1.54 -19.26
C ALA A 24 22.42 1.61 -20.64
N ALA A 25 21.70 1.90 -21.73
CA ALA A 25 22.24 1.72 -23.09
C ALA A 25 23.21 2.81 -23.58
N ASN A 26 23.35 3.95 -22.87
CA ASN A 26 24.21 5.06 -23.33
C ASN A 26 25.35 5.43 -22.38
N LYS A 27 25.66 4.60 -21.39
CA LYS A 27 26.86 4.80 -20.56
C LYS A 27 28.01 4.03 -21.17
N ARG A 28 29.00 4.77 -21.67
CA ARG A 28 30.32 4.30 -22.10
C ARG A 28 30.82 3.21 -21.14
N THR A 29 31.48 2.18 -21.68
CA THR A 29 32.11 1.06 -20.97
C THR A 29 33.29 1.49 -20.09
N GLY A 30 33.06 2.46 -19.21
CA GLY A 30 33.93 2.78 -18.09
C GLY A 30 33.41 2.02 -16.88
N GLY A 31 34.25 1.16 -16.31
CA GLY A 31 33.96 0.51 -15.05
C GLY A 31 33.60 1.55 -13.96
N PRO A 32 32.94 1.10 -12.87
CA PRO A 32 32.60 1.99 -11.77
C PRO A 32 33.86 2.70 -11.23
N PRO A 33 33.75 3.99 -10.85
CA PRO A 33 34.89 4.79 -10.43
C PRO A 33 35.57 4.19 -9.19
N PRO A 34 36.91 4.23 -9.12
CA PRO A 34 37.66 3.70 -7.98
C PRO A 34 37.28 4.50 -6.74
N GLY A 35 36.73 3.80 -5.72
CA GLY A 35 36.26 4.41 -4.48
C GLY A 35 34.76 4.24 -4.20
N THR A 36 33.99 3.65 -5.12
CA THR A 36 32.60 3.26 -4.81
C THR A 36 32.63 2.03 -3.88
N PRO A 37 32.12 2.09 -2.63
CA PRO A 37 32.08 0.93 -1.75
C PRO A 37 31.20 -0.16 -2.39
N GLY A 38 31.83 -1.29 -2.76
CA GLY A 38 31.20 -2.42 -3.46
C GLY A 38 31.49 -2.52 -4.96
N ALA A 39 32.26 -1.60 -5.55
CA ALA A 39 32.66 -1.65 -6.96
C ALA A 39 34.04 -2.27 -7.21
N THR A 40 34.86 -2.39 -6.17
CA THR A 40 36.19 -2.98 -6.24
C THR A 40 36.12 -4.44 -5.83
N ASN A 41 36.41 -5.30 -6.81
CA ASN A 41 36.62 -6.74 -6.67
C ASN A 41 35.39 -7.53 -6.24
N TYR A 42 34.80 -8.26 -7.21
CA TYR A 42 34.34 -9.62 -6.94
C TYR A 42 35.58 -10.43 -6.54
N ASN A 43 36.10 -10.17 -5.34
CA ASN A 43 37.09 -11.03 -4.74
C ASN A 43 36.36 -12.35 -4.55
N ILE A 44 36.55 -13.24 -5.51
CA ILE A 44 36.09 -14.62 -5.52
C ILE A 44 36.62 -15.39 -4.29
N THR A 45 37.49 -14.74 -3.51
CA THR A 45 38.08 -15.11 -2.23
C THR A 45 37.33 -14.57 -1.00
N ASP A 46 36.28 -13.77 -1.16
CA ASP A 46 35.45 -13.31 -0.04
C ASP A 46 34.61 -14.49 0.47
N THR A 47 34.96 -14.99 1.65
CA THR A 47 34.22 -16.06 2.34
C THR A 47 32.73 -15.78 2.48
N ARG A 48 32.29 -14.50 2.49
CA ARG A 48 30.86 -14.14 2.49
C ARG A 48 30.17 -14.56 1.21
N TYR A 49 30.85 -14.46 0.06
CA TYR A 49 30.31 -14.91 -1.22
C TYR A 49 30.08 -16.43 -1.21
N GLU A 50 31.04 -17.19 -0.69
CA GLU A 50 30.90 -18.65 -0.55
C GLU A 50 29.80 -19.03 0.45
N VAL A 51 29.69 -18.33 1.59
CA VAL A 51 28.63 -18.54 2.58
C VAL A 51 27.25 -18.21 2.00
N ILE A 52 27.10 -17.09 1.29
CA ILE A 52 25.85 -16.72 0.63
C ILE A 52 25.50 -17.75 -0.46
N LYS A 53 26.48 -18.17 -1.26
CA LYS A 53 26.31 -19.21 -2.28
C LYS A 53 25.87 -20.53 -1.64
N ARG A 54 26.49 -20.92 -0.53
CA ARG A 54 26.14 -22.12 0.24
C ARG A 54 24.71 -22.04 0.79
N ILE A 55 24.34 -20.92 1.41
CA ILE A 55 22.98 -20.72 1.94
C ILE A 55 21.92 -20.76 0.83
N LEU A 56 22.18 -20.11 -0.31
CA LEU A 56 21.19 -20.02 -1.38
C LEU A 56 21.06 -21.29 -2.23
N PHE A 57 22.16 -22.00 -2.44
CA PHE A 57 22.22 -23.08 -3.44
C PHE A 57 22.59 -24.45 -2.87
N GLU A 58 23.36 -24.51 -1.78
CA GLU A 58 23.85 -25.76 -1.20
C GLU A 58 23.07 -26.19 0.05
N THR A 59 22.17 -25.35 0.59
CA THR A 59 21.23 -25.76 1.63
C THR A 59 20.38 -26.90 1.07
N PRO A 60 20.54 -28.14 1.59
CA PRO A 60 19.82 -29.28 1.06
C PRO A 60 18.33 -29.02 1.23
N LYS A 61 17.58 -29.15 0.13
CA LYS A 61 16.13 -29.10 0.20
C LYS A 61 15.68 -30.31 1.01
N PRO A 62 14.90 -30.15 2.09
CA PRO A 62 14.39 -31.30 2.82
C PRO A 62 13.58 -32.17 1.87
N GLU A 63 13.82 -33.48 1.89
CA GLU A 63 12.97 -34.43 1.18
C GLU A 63 11.54 -34.31 1.74
N LEU A 64 10.55 -34.32 0.85
CA LEU A 64 9.16 -34.19 1.26
C LEU A 64 8.74 -35.45 2.04
N PRO A 65 8.02 -35.30 3.16
CA PRO A 65 7.47 -36.45 3.86
C PRO A 65 6.53 -37.22 2.91
N GLN A 66 6.65 -38.55 2.89
CA GLN A 66 5.72 -39.40 2.17
C GLN A 66 4.43 -39.48 2.98
N PHE A 67 3.33 -38.98 2.43
CA PHE A 67 2.02 -39.06 3.06
C PHE A 67 1.35 -40.38 2.74
N THR A 68 0.66 -40.96 3.72
CA THR A 68 -0.28 -42.06 3.46
C THR A 68 -1.48 -41.53 2.67
N GLU A 69 -2.24 -42.41 2.02
CA GLU A 69 -3.46 -42.02 1.30
C GLU A 69 -4.46 -41.31 2.23
N GLU A 70 -4.63 -41.82 3.45
CA GLU A 70 -5.48 -41.18 4.47
C GLU A 70 -5.00 -39.77 4.85
N ASP A 71 -3.69 -39.56 4.96
CA ASP A 71 -3.13 -38.23 5.26
C ASP A 71 -3.36 -37.25 4.11
N LEU A 72 -3.32 -37.75 2.87
CA LEU A 72 -3.63 -36.96 1.68
C LEU A 72 -5.11 -36.54 1.67
N GLU A 73 -6.03 -37.45 1.99
CA GLU A 73 -7.45 -37.13 2.12
C GLU A 73 -7.73 -36.10 3.24
N ARG A 74 -7.06 -36.25 4.40
CA ARG A 74 -7.12 -35.27 5.49
C ARG A 74 -6.62 -33.91 5.03
N HIS A 75 -5.47 -33.88 4.36
CA HIS A 75 -4.89 -32.66 3.81
C HIS A 75 -5.84 -31.97 2.81
N GLU A 76 -6.40 -32.71 1.86
CA GLU A 76 -7.37 -32.18 0.89
C GLU A 76 -8.63 -31.62 1.56
N THR A 77 -9.09 -32.27 2.62
CA THR A 77 -10.27 -31.82 3.36
C THR A 77 -9.98 -30.51 4.10
N ILE A 78 -8.84 -30.41 4.77
CA ILE A 78 -8.38 -29.18 5.44
C ILE A 78 -8.25 -28.04 4.42
N GLU A 79 -7.59 -28.30 3.29
CA GLU A 79 -7.40 -27.31 2.22
C GLU A 79 -8.74 -26.82 1.62
N ARG A 80 -9.68 -27.75 1.37
CA ARG A 80 -11.02 -27.39 0.89
C ARG A 80 -11.78 -26.56 1.92
N ALA A 81 -11.76 -26.96 3.19
CA ALA A 81 -12.40 -26.21 4.26
C ALA A 81 -11.81 -24.80 4.41
N TRP A 82 -10.48 -24.68 4.33
CA TRP A 82 -9.79 -23.38 4.37
C TRP A 82 -10.16 -22.49 3.19
N LYS A 83 -10.22 -23.04 1.97
CA LYS A 83 -10.66 -22.29 0.78
C LYS A 83 -12.09 -21.80 0.89
N LEU A 84 -12.99 -22.63 1.43
CA LEU A 84 -14.38 -22.24 1.71
C LEU A 84 -14.44 -21.12 2.75
N TYR A 85 -13.69 -21.25 3.84
CA TYR A 85 -13.59 -20.21 4.87
C TYR A 85 -13.11 -18.86 4.29
N LEU A 86 -12.04 -18.88 3.48
CA LEU A 86 -11.52 -17.69 2.81
C LEU A 86 -12.52 -17.07 1.82
N ARG A 87 -13.30 -17.91 1.11
CA ARG A 87 -14.38 -17.42 0.24
C ARG A 87 -15.44 -16.69 1.06
N ASN A 88 -15.93 -17.31 2.13
CA ASN A 88 -16.96 -16.73 2.98
C ASN A 88 -16.49 -15.42 3.62
N GLN A 89 -15.23 -15.35 4.08
CA GLN A 89 -14.63 -14.10 4.58
C GLN A 89 -14.62 -12.98 3.53
N ARG A 90 -14.32 -13.32 2.26
CA ARG A 90 -14.31 -12.35 1.16
C ARG A 90 -15.72 -11.86 0.86
N GLU A 91 -16.68 -12.76 0.80
CA GLU A 91 -18.09 -12.45 0.54
C GLU A 91 -18.62 -11.54 1.65
N ALA A 92 -18.42 -11.88 2.92
CA ALA A 92 -18.82 -11.05 4.06
C ALA A 92 -18.22 -9.63 4.01
N LYS A 93 -16.91 -9.50 3.71
CA LYS A 93 -16.28 -8.18 3.53
C LYS A 93 -16.88 -7.41 2.36
N SER A 94 -17.21 -8.09 1.25
CA SER A 94 -17.81 -7.45 0.08
C SER A 94 -19.24 -6.98 0.35
N GLU A 95 -20.01 -7.74 1.12
CA GLU A 95 -21.36 -7.38 1.56
C GLU A 95 -21.34 -6.20 2.54
N GLU A 96 -20.40 -6.19 3.48
CA GLU A 96 -20.21 -5.06 4.39
C GLU A 96 -19.85 -3.78 3.62
N MET A 97 -18.95 -3.88 2.64
CA MET A 97 -18.56 -2.74 1.81
C MET A 97 -19.70 -2.25 0.91
N SER A 98 -20.51 -3.15 0.35
CA SER A 98 -21.67 -2.76 -0.46
C SER A 98 -22.76 -2.11 0.39
N ALA A 99 -23.00 -2.60 1.60
CA ALA A 99 -23.92 -1.98 2.55
C ALA A 99 -23.47 -0.56 2.92
N LYS A 100 -22.19 -0.37 3.26
CA LYS A 100 -21.61 0.97 3.53
C LYS A 100 -21.77 1.92 2.34
N TYR A 101 -21.52 1.42 1.14
CA TYR A 101 -21.69 2.20 -0.08
C TYR A 101 -23.16 2.62 -0.29
N ASN A 102 -24.09 1.70 -0.11
CA ASN A 102 -25.53 1.98 -0.26
C ASN A 102 -25.98 3.05 0.72
N MET A 103 -25.59 2.94 2.00
CA MET A 103 -25.89 3.95 3.02
C MET A 103 -25.28 5.32 2.66
N LEU A 104 -24.04 5.35 2.18
CA LEU A 104 -23.39 6.60 1.75
C LEU A 104 -24.12 7.22 0.57
N ASN A 105 -24.55 6.41 -0.39
CA ASN A 105 -25.31 6.87 -1.55
C ASN A 105 -26.68 7.43 -1.16
N GLU A 106 -27.41 6.75 -0.28
CA GLU A 106 -28.68 7.24 0.27
C GLU A 106 -28.51 8.58 0.99
N ALA A 107 -27.47 8.71 1.82
CA ALA A 107 -27.16 9.96 2.52
C ALA A 107 -26.81 11.08 1.54
N ASN A 108 -26.04 10.80 0.47
CA ASN A 108 -25.71 11.78 -0.56
C ASN A 108 -26.95 12.25 -1.33
N ILE A 109 -27.87 11.34 -1.66
CA ILE A 109 -29.15 11.68 -2.32
C ILE A 109 -29.97 12.61 -1.41
N GLN A 110 -30.04 12.31 -0.10
CA GLN A 110 -30.74 13.18 0.85
C GLN A 110 -30.08 14.55 0.97
N LEU A 111 -28.74 14.60 0.98
CA LEU A 111 -27.99 15.86 1.04
C LEU A 111 -28.26 16.74 -0.19
N GLU A 112 -28.32 16.15 -1.38
CA GLU A 112 -28.66 16.85 -2.63
C GLU A 112 -30.07 17.47 -2.57
N GLN A 113 -31.04 16.73 -2.00
CA GLN A 113 -32.41 17.21 -1.84
C GLN A 113 -32.53 18.38 -0.84
N ILE A 114 -31.76 18.34 0.25
CA ILE A 114 -31.81 19.37 1.30
C ILE A 114 -31.05 20.62 0.89
N SER A 115 -29.81 20.47 0.41
CA SER A 115 -28.95 21.61 0.11
C SER A 115 -27.89 21.30 -0.96
N LYS A 116 -28.04 21.96 -2.10
CA LYS A 116 -27.11 21.84 -3.22
C LYS A 116 -25.69 22.29 -2.90
N SER A 117 -25.52 23.39 -2.14
CA SER A 117 -24.19 23.91 -1.81
C SER A 117 -23.35 22.95 -0.94
N LEU A 118 -23.97 22.26 0.03
CA LEU A 118 -23.26 21.27 0.84
C LEU A 118 -22.93 20.03 0.02
N PHE A 119 -23.86 19.58 -0.84
CA PHE A 119 -23.61 18.49 -1.78
C PHE A 119 -22.41 18.80 -2.68
N ASP A 120 -22.40 19.98 -3.33
CA ASP A 120 -21.29 20.42 -4.18
C ASP A 120 -19.97 20.41 -3.39
N SER A 121 -19.97 20.91 -2.15
CA SER A 121 -18.77 20.91 -1.29
C SER A 121 -18.29 19.51 -0.89
N ALA A 122 -19.20 18.57 -0.66
CA ALA A 122 -18.87 17.19 -0.31
C ALA A 122 -18.30 16.39 -1.50
N GLN A 123 -18.72 16.74 -2.72
CA GLN A 123 -18.17 16.13 -3.95
C GLN A 123 -16.81 16.70 -4.35
N LEU A 124 -16.39 17.82 -3.77
CA LEU A 124 -15.03 18.33 -3.94
C LEU A 124 -14.06 17.38 -3.22
N GLY A 125 -13.59 16.37 -3.95
CA GLY A 125 -12.62 15.42 -3.46
C GLY A 125 -11.33 16.11 -2.98
N ASN A 126 -10.89 15.76 -1.78
CA ASN A 126 -9.62 16.24 -1.24
C ASN A 126 -8.46 15.60 -2.02
N LYS A 127 -7.83 16.38 -2.90
CA LYS A 127 -6.67 15.92 -3.71
C LYS A 127 -5.47 15.48 -2.87
N THR A 128 -5.42 15.91 -1.60
CA THR A 128 -4.33 15.64 -0.64
C THR A 128 -4.75 14.65 0.45
N MET A 129 -5.76 13.79 0.23
CA MET A 129 -6.17 12.86 1.28
C MET A 129 -5.19 11.68 1.38
N LEU A 130 -4.26 11.77 2.33
CA LEU A 130 -3.40 10.67 2.77
C LEU A 130 -3.92 10.14 4.11
N PHE A 131 -3.67 8.87 4.40
CA PHE A 131 -3.88 8.36 5.75
C PHE A 131 -2.89 9.04 6.71
N PRO A 132 -3.33 9.46 7.91
CA PRO A 132 -2.44 10.07 8.88
C PRO A 132 -1.37 9.05 9.33
N GLY A 133 -0.11 9.46 9.39
CA GLY A 133 1.00 8.57 9.78
C GLY A 133 0.89 8.06 11.22
N GLN A 134 0.09 8.73 12.05
CA GLN A 134 -0.23 8.31 13.41
C GLN A 134 -1.15 7.06 13.43
N LEU A 135 -1.86 6.76 12.35
CA LEU A 135 -2.70 5.56 12.23
C LEU A 135 -1.80 4.35 11.96
N LYS A 136 -1.44 3.65 13.04
CA LYS A 136 -0.56 2.47 12.98
C LYS A 136 -1.32 1.20 12.60
N ILE A 137 -0.60 0.25 12.01
CA ILE A 137 -1.08 -1.11 11.78
C ILE A 137 -1.21 -1.81 13.15
N PRO A 138 -2.32 -2.54 13.40
CA PRO A 138 -2.49 -3.30 14.64
C PRO A 138 -1.33 -4.26 14.89
N THR A 139 -0.86 -4.32 16.13
CA THR A 139 0.17 -5.26 16.61
C THR A 139 -0.46 -6.37 17.45
N GLU A 140 0.13 -7.57 17.45
CA GLU A 140 -0.37 -8.73 18.22
C GLU A 140 -0.43 -8.45 19.74
N THR A 141 0.58 -7.74 20.27
CA THR A 141 0.59 -7.28 21.65
C THR A 141 0.48 -5.75 21.68
N PRO A 142 -0.33 -5.17 22.59
CA PRO A 142 -0.42 -3.73 22.73
C PRO A 142 0.89 -3.15 23.29
N SER A 143 1.16 -1.88 23.01
CA SER A 143 2.31 -1.19 23.59
C SER A 143 2.14 -0.99 25.10
N LEU A 144 3.25 -0.94 25.85
CA LEU A 144 3.21 -0.71 27.32
C LEU A 144 2.55 0.63 27.67
N SER A 145 2.76 1.65 26.82
CA SER A 145 2.15 2.97 26.99
C SER A 145 0.68 3.04 26.59
N GLY A 146 0.12 1.99 25.95
CA GLY A 146 -1.26 1.96 25.48
C GLY A 146 -1.57 3.09 24.48
N TRP A 147 -2.41 4.03 24.91
CA TRP A 147 -2.87 5.19 24.14
C TRP A 147 -2.21 6.48 24.64
N ASN A 148 -1.84 7.38 23.72
CA ASN A 148 -1.25 8.68 24.08
C ASN A 148 -2.35 9.73 24.28
N TYR A 149 -2.61 10.11 25.53
CA TYR A 149 -3.59 11.15 25.88
C TYR A 149 -3.02 12.57 25.80
N ASP A 150 -1.69 12.73 25.82
CA ASP A 150 -1.00 14.03 25.81
C ASP A 150 -0.67 14.50 24.38
N TYR A 151 -1.50 14.12 23.40
CA TYR A 151 -1.25 14.45 22.00
C TYR A 151 -1.41 15.96 21.75
N ILE A 152 -0.36 16.57 21.20
CA ILE A 152 -0.36 17.97 20.75
C ILE A 152 -0.22 17.96 19.21
N PRO A 153 -1.13 18.60 18.46
CA PRO A 153 -1.01 18.66 17.01
C PRO A 153 0.26 19.44 16.62
N PRO A 154 0.97 19.05 15.54
CA PRO A 154 2.08 19.83 15.04
C PRO A 154 1.59 21.24 14.68
N PRO A 155 2.42 22.28 14.86
CA PRO A 155 2.06 23.64 14.46
C PRO A 155 1.74 23.64 12.96
N GLU A 156 0.64 24.31 12.59
CA GLU A 156 0.25 24.50 11.19
C GLU A 156 1.45 25.02 10.39
N PRO A 157 1.74 24.48 9.20
CA PRO A 157 2.78 25.02 8.35
C PRO A 157 2.46 26.49 8.05
N ASP A 158 3.46 27.37 8.18
CA ASP A 158 3.30 28.80 7.91
C ASP A 158 2.53 29.00 6.58
N PRO A 159 1.47 29.83 6.57
CA PRO A 159 0.70 30.02 5.35
C PRO A 159 1.65 30.52 4.28
N SER A 160 1.62 29.84 3.13
CA SER A 160 2.45 30.17 1.98
C SER A 160 2.32 31.66 1.68
N PRO A 161 3.38 32.36 1.22
CA PRO A 161 3.37 33.82 1.03
C PRO A 161 2.14 34.34 0.26
N GLN A 162 1.63 33.54 -0.68
CA GLN A 162 0.46 33.85 -1.50
C GLN A 162 -0.87 33.90 -0.73
N THR A 163 -1.02 33.17 0.37
CA THR A 163 -2.24 33.20 1.20
C THR A 163 -2.25 34.46 2.08
N LYS A 164 -1.08 34.85 2.62
CA LYS A 164 -0.93 36.10 3.39
C LYS A 164 -1.21 37.33 2.54
N GLU A 165 -0.70 37.37 1.30
CA GLU A 165 -0.96 38.47 0.36
C GLU A 165 -2.44 38.60 -0.04
N ARG A 166 -3.21 37.50 -0.08
CA ARG A 166 -4.65 37.54 -0.40
C ARG A 166 -5.49 38.03 0.78
N GLU A 167 -5.12 37.68 2.01
CA GLU A 167 -5.79 38.15 3.22
C GLU A 167 -5.49 39.63 3.49
N GLU A 168 -4.25 40.07 3.28
CA GLU A 168 -3.88 41.50 3.38
C GLU A 168 -4.62 42.35 2.35
N LYS A 169 -4.66 41.93 1.07
CA LYS A 169 -5.41 42.66 0.03
C LYS A 169 -6.92 42.68 0.25
N GLY A 170 -7.51 41.57 0.72
CA GLY A 170 -8.94 41.53 1.06
C GLY A 170 -9.29 42.46 2.24
N SER A 171 -8.36 42.65 3.18
CA SER A 171 -8.53 43.57 4.31
C SER A 171 -8.31 45.05 3.93
N GLU A 172 -7.43 45.34 2.96
CA GLU A 172 -7.24 46.68 2.40
C GLU A 172 -8.43 47.11 1.54
N GLU A 173 -8.98 46.22 0.71
CA GLU A 173 -10.16 46.52 -0.11
C GLU A 173 -11.42 46.77 0.73
N ALA A 174 -11.57 46.08 1.86
CA ALA A 174 -12.67 46.32 2.81
C ALA A 174 -12.55 47.67 3.55
N LYS A 175 -11.34 48.21 3.70
CA LYS A 175 -11.07 49.50 4.36
C LYS A 175 -11.24 50.72 3.44
N ILE A 176 -11.30 50.52 2.13
CA ILE A 176 -11.45 51.58 1.12
C ILE A 176 -12.95 51.86 0.82
N ILE A 177 -13.86 51.01 1.32
CA ILE A 177 -15.30 51.10 1.08
C ILE A 177 -16.07 51.72 2.28
N GLU A 178 -15.38 52.11 3.35
CA GLU A 178 -15.91 52.88 4.49
C GLU A 178 -15.44 54.35 4.43
#